data_AF-Q7NI75-F1
#
_entry.id   AF-Q7NI75-F1
#
_cell.length_a   1.000
_cell.length_b   1.000
_cell.length_c   1.000
_cell.angle_alpha   90.00
_cell.angle_beta   90.00
_cell.angle_gamma   90.00
#
_symmetry.space_group_name_H-M   'P 1'
#
loop_
_entity.id
_entity.type
_entity.pdbx_description
1 polymer ?
#
loop_
_entity_poly.entity_id
_entity_poly.type
_entity_poly.pdbx_seq_one_letter_code
_entity_poly.pdbx_strand_id
1 'polypeptide(L)'
;MILGIDPGRSKCGLALVGLDRKLYFRSVVASDQLLKQVERLLEDFPVAALVIGDQTTSEYWQAQLRAAFPEVRLVAVPERRSSEQARARYWQFNPPRGLNRLLPQDFRVPPEAYDDVVALILVERYLVGLIDADRR
;
A
#
# COMPACT_ATOMS: atom_id res chain seq x y z
N MET A 1 7.89 5.15 -9.28
CA MET A 1 7.00 5.34 -8.11
C MET A 1 6.06 4.15 -8.01
N ILE A 2 5.37 3.96 -6.90
CA ILE A 2 4.43 2.85 -6.67
C ILE A 2 3.10 3.41 -6.22
N LEU A 3 2.01 2.97 -6.85
CA LEU A 3 0.65 3.39 -6.52
C LEU A 3 -0.07 2.29 -5.77
N GLY A 4 -0.38 2.54 -4.50
CA GLY A 4 -1.21 1.69 -3.65
C GLY A 4 -2.69 1.97 -3.87
N ILE A 5 -3.48 0.91 -3.91
CA ILE A 5 -4.92 0.91 -4.13
C ILE A 5 -5.54 0.05 -3.02
N ASP A 6 -6.39 0.66 -2.21
CA ASP A 6 -7.23 -0.04 -1.24
C ASP A 6 -8.69 -0.06 -1.73
N PRO A 7 -9.15 -1.17 -2.32
CA PRO A 7 -10.44 -1.23 -2.99
C PRO A 7 -11.59 -1.46 -2.01
N GLY A 8 -12.47 -0.48 -1.84
CA GLY A 8 -13.73 -0.62 -1.12
C GLY A 8 -14.96 -0.71 -2.03
N ARG A 9 -16.09 -1.11 -1.45
CA ARG A 9 -17.37 -1.25 -2.17
C ARG A 9 -17.93 0.08 -2.69
N SER A 10 -17.73 1.17 -1.94
CA SER A 10 -18.28 2.50 -2.29
C SER A 10 -17.20 3.54 -2.53
N LYS A 11 -16.02 3.35 -1.93
CA LYS A 11 -14.87 4.25 -2.05
C LYS A 11 -13.60 3.41 -2.13
N CYS A 12 -12.59 3.94 -2.81
CA CYS A 12 -11.28 3.33 -2.93
C CYS A 12 -10.22 4.33 -2.46
N GLY A 13 -9.28 3.86 -1.63
CA GLY A 13 -8.11 4.63 -1.21
C GLY A 13 -6.98 4.52 -2.24
N LEU A 14 -6.28 5.63 -2.47
CA LEU A 14 -5.13 5.73 -3.37
C LEU A 14 -3.95 6.38 -2.64
N ALA A 15 -2.75 5.84 -2.84
CA ALA A 15 -1.51 6.43 -2.34
C ALA A 15 -0.35 6.23 -3.31
N LEU A 16 0.25 7.32 -3.79
CA LEU A 16 1.45 7.29 -4.61
C LEU A 16 2.67 7.53 -3.74
N VAL A 17 3.61 6.58 -3.76
CA VAL A 17 4.83 6.65 -2.97
C VAL A 17 6.05 6.52 -3.87
N GLY A 18 7.07 7.34 -3.61
CA GLY A 18 8.37 7.22 -4.25
C GLY A 18 9.20 6.06 -3.69
N LEU A 19 10.27 5.70 -4.40
CA LEU A 19 11.25 4.73 -3.88
C LEU A 19 12.00 5.28 -2.65
N ASP A 20 12.03 6.60 -2.50
CA ASP A 20 12.53 7.32 -1.32
C ASP A 20 11.56 7.27 -0.13
N ARG A 21 10.46 6.51 -0.24
CA ARG A 21 9.39 6.36 0.76
C ARG A 21 8.61 7.65 1.04
N LYS A 22 8.74 8.67 0.21
CA LYS A 22 7.90 9.87 0.34
C LYS A 22 6.54 9.65 -0.28
N LEU A 23 5.51 10.14 0.41
CA LEU A 23 4.15 10.20 -0.11
C LEU A 23 4.03 11.40 -1.05
N TYR A 24 3.70 11.15 -2.32
CA TYR A 24 3.54 12.18 -3.35
C TYR A 24 2.08 12.54 -3.58
N PHE A 25 1.19 11.57 -3.42
CA PHE A 25 -0.24 11.77 -3.62
C PHE A 25 -1.03 10.83 -2.72
N ARG A 26 -2.16 11.30 -2.19
CA ARG A 26 -3.12 10.50 -1.46
C ARG A 26 -4.52 11.02 -1.71
N SER A 27 -5.44 10.12 -2.00
CA SER A 27 -6.85 10.47 -2.13
C SER A 27 -7.76 9.30 -1.80
N VAL A 28 -9.01 9.62 -1.50
CA VAL A 28 -10.10 8.65 -1.44
C VAL A 28 -11.08 9.04 -2.53
N VAL A 29 -11.35 8.13 -3.45
CA VAL A 29 -12.25 8.36 -4.58
C VAL A 29 -13.46 7.44 -4.49
N ALA A 30 -14.58 7.82 -5.11
CA ALA A 30 -15.68 6.90 -5.29
C ALA A 30 -15.22 5.72 -6.18
N SER A 31 -15.74 4.51 -5.91
CA SER A 31 -15.26 3.31 -6.58
C SER A 31 -15.40 3.38 -8.11
N ASP A 32 -16.46 4.00 -8.62
CA ASP A 32 -16.70 4.26 -10.05
C ASP A 32 -15.68 5.22 -10.69
N GLN A 33 -15.01 6.06 -9.89
CA GLN A 33 -13.98 6.99 -10.33
C GLN A 33 -12.56 6.41 -10.24
N LEU A 34 -12.39 5.20 -9.72
CA LEU A 34 -11.08 4.62 -9.45
C LEU A 34 -10.22 4.54 -10.72
N LEU A 35 -10.72 3.94 -11.81
CA LEU A 35 -9.94 3.77 -13.04
C LEU A 35 -9.48 5.11 -13.62
N LYS A 36 -10.38 6.09 -13.66
CA LYS A 36 -10.07 7.44 -14.14
C LYS A 36 -9.01 8.14 -13.29
N GLN A 37 -9.04 7.95 -11.97
CA GLN A 37 -8.03 8.54 -11.10
C GLN A 37 -6.68 7.83 -11.23
N VAL A 38 -6.67 6.50 -11.42
CA VAL A 38 -5.45 5.74 -11.70
C VAL A 38 -4.83 6.19 -13.02
N GLU A 39 -5.62 6.31 -14.09
CA GLU A 39 -5.17 6.78 -15.40
C GLU A 39 -4.44 8.13 -15.30
N ARG A 40 -5.07 9.12 -14.66
CA ARG A 40 -4.44 10.44 -14.41
C ARG A 40 -3.10 10.32 -13.68
N LEU A 41 -3.02 9.48 -12.65
CA LEU A 41 -1.79 9.30 -11.89
C LEU A 41 -0.69 8.60 -12.70
N LEU A 42 -1.06 7.73 -13.65
CA LEU A 42 -0.12 7.11 -14.58
C LEU A 42 0.40 8.11 -15.63
N GLU A 43 -0.41 9.08 -16.03
CA GLU A 43 -0.01 10.17 -16.93
C GLU A 43 0.88 11.21 -16.23
N ASP A 44 0.53 11.58 -15.00
CA ASP A 44 1.21 12.62 -14.24
C ASP A 44 2.54 12.15 -13.61
N PHE A 45 2.69 10.84 -13.38
CA PHE A 45 3.82 10.28 -12.63
C PHE A 45 4.40 9.01 -13.27
N PRO A 46 5.73 8.80 -13.15
CA PRO A 46 6.38 7.56 -13.59
C PRO A 46 6.09 6.40 -12.61
N VAL A 47 4.87 5.87 -12.65
CA VAL A 47 4.43 4.74 -11.82
C VAL A 47 4.94 3.43 -12.43
N ALA A 48 5.72 2.68 -11.66
CA ALA A 48 6.33 1.41 -12.09
C ALA A 48 5.50 0.19 -11.68
N ALA A 49 4.64 0.33 -10.67
CA ALA A 49 3.78 -0.74 -10.19
C ALA A 49 2.51 -0.20 -9.54
N LEU A 50 1.42 -0.91 -9.76
CA LEU A 50 0.16 -0.82 -9.02
C LEU A 50 0.17 -1.90 -7.94
N VAL A 51 -0.15 -1.53 -6.70
CA VAL A 51 -0.22 -2.44 -5.55
C VAL A 51 -1.65 -2.41 -5.03
N ILE A 52 -2.30 -3.57 -4.94
CA ILE A 52 -3.69 -3.66 -4.49
C ILE A 52 -3.82 -4.60 -3.28
N GLY A 53 -4.60 -4.19 -2.28
CA GLY A 53 -4.92 -5.02 -1.12
C GLY A 53 -5.85 -6.18 -1.46
N ASP A 54 -5.63 -7.33 -0.83
CA ASP A 54 -6.35 -8.59 -1.09
C ASP A 54 -7.62 -8.77 -0.23
N GLN A 55 -8.47 -7.75 -0.13
CA GLN A 55 -9.79 -7.87 0.51
C GLN A 55 -10.80 -8.60 -0.38
N THR A 56 -11.98 -8.92 0.18
CA THR A 56 -13.06 -9.67 -0.47
C THR A 56 -13.59 -9.04 -1.79
N THR A 57 -13.26 -7.78 -2.08
CA THR A 57 -13.59 -7.07 -3.33
C THR A 57 -12.39 -6.88 -4.28
N SER A 58 -11.22 -7.42 -3.94
CA SER A 58 -9.97 -7.21 -4.68
C SER A 58 -9.99 -7.86 -6.05
N GLU A 59 -10.61 -9.03 -6.23
CA GLU A 59 -10.58 -9.79 -7.49
C GLU A 59 -11.24 -9.02 -8.65
N TYR A 60 -12.38 -8.39 -8.38
CA TYR A 60 -13.07 -7.55 -9.36
C TYR A 60 -12.16 -6.41 -9.82
N TRP A 61 -11.60 -5.66 -8.87
CA TRP A 61 -10.74 -4.52 -9.18
C TRP A 61 -9.42 -4.92 -9.83
N GLN A 62 -8.85 -6.06 -9.43
CA GLN A 62 -7.68 -6.63 -10.09
C GLN A 62 -7.95 -6.92 -11.57
N ALA A 63 -9.10 -7.53 -11.90
CA ALA A 63 -9.46 -7.79 -13.29
C ALA A 63 -9.65 -6.49 -14.08
N GLN A 64 -10.34 -5.50 -13.51
CA GLN A 64 -10.54 -4.19 -14.16
C GLN A 64 -9.21 -3.46 -14.40
N LEU A 65 -8.32 -3.43 -13.40
CA LEU A 65 -7.02 -2.76 -13.50
C LEU A 65 -6.08 -3.46 -14.48
N ARG A 66 -6.06 -4.80 -14.53
CA ARG A 66 -5.28 -5.55 -15.54
C ARG A 66 -5.78 -5.28 -16.96
N ALA A 67 -7.10 -5.17 -17.14
CA ALA A 67 -7.69 -4.90 -18.44
C ALA A 67 -7.45 -3.45 -18.90
N ALA A 68 -7.56 -2.48 -17.98
CA ALA A 68 -7.39 -1.07 -18.29
C ALA A 68 -5.91 -0.66 -18.46
N PHE A 69 -5.00 -1.27 -17.68
CA PHE A 69 -3.59 -0.89 -17.64
C PHE A 69 -2.66 -2.12 -17.81
N PRO A 70 -2.72 -2.82 -18.96
CA PRO A 70 -1.98 -4.07 -19.17
C PRO A 70 -0.45 -3.88 -19.15
N GLU A 71 0.02 -2.68 -19.51
CA GLU A 71 1.45 -2.34 -19.54
C GLU A 71 2.04 -2.06 -18.15
N VAL A 72 1.20 -1.84 -17.14
CA VAL A 72 1.65 -1.51 -15.77
C VAL A 72 1.60 -2.76 -14.91
N ARG A 73 2.71 -3.04 -14.22
CA ARG A 73 2.80 -4.18 -13.32
C ARG A 73 1.79 -4.07 -12.17
N LEU A 74 0.79 -4.96 -12.12
CA LEU A 74 -0.13 -5.08 -10.99
C LEU A 74 0.32 -6.17 -10.01
N VAL A 75 0.43 -5.82 -8.73
CA VAL A 75 0.79 -6.73 -7.65
C VAL A 75 -0.31 -6.75 -6.59
N ALA A 76 -0.86 -7.92 -6.32
CA ALA A 76 -1.76 -8.13 -5.19
C ALA A 76 -0.94 -8.41 -3.92
N VAL A 77 -1.25 -7.70 -2.84
CA VAL A 77 -0.61 -7.88 -1.53
C VAL A 77 -1.62 -8.51 -0.58
N PRO A 78 -1.34 -9.73 -0.07
CA PRO A 78 -2.23 -10.39 0.86
C PRO A 78 -2.35 -9.60 2.16
N GLU A 79 -3.58 -9.24 2.53
CA GLU A 79 -3.84 -8.56 3.82
C GLU A 79 -3.87 -9.53 5.00
N ARG A 80 -4.11 -10.81 4.73
CA ARG A 80 -4.16 -11.88 5.73
C ARG A 80 -2.80 -12.56 5.86
N ARG A 81 -1.99 -12.15 6.85
CA ARG A 81 -1.07 -13.02 7.61
C ARG A 81 -0.37 -12.28 8.77
N SER A 82 -0.84 -12.60 9.97
CA SER A 82 -0.33 -12.32 11.33
C SER A 82 0.26 -10.92 11.56
N SER A 83 -0.57 -10.07 12.19
CA SER A 83 -0.22 -8.81 12.84
C SER A 83 1.09 -8.90 13.64
N GLU A 84 1.43 -10.06 14.20
CA GLU A 84 2.63 -10.29 15.01
C GLU A 84 3.94 -10.36 14.20
N GLN A 85 4.01 -11.18 13.15
CA GLN A 85 5.24 -11.29 12.34
C GLN A 85 5.51 -10.02 11.52
N ALA A 86 4.45 -9.38 11.02
CA ALA A 86 4.56 -8.11 10.30
C ALA A 86 4.99 -6.96 11.23
N ARG A 87 4.48 -6.93 12.48
CA ARG A 87 4.90 -5.94 13.50
C ARG A 87 6.34 -6.18 13.95
N ALA A 88 6.75 -7.44 14.11
CA ALA A 88 8.13 -7.78 14.42
C ALA A 88 9.10 -7.30 13.32
N ARG A 89 8.76 -7.56 12.04
CA ARG A 89 9.51 -7.10 10.87
C ARG A 89 9.53 -5.58 10.74
N TYR A 90 8.41 -4.89 10.96
CA TYR A 90 8.32 -3.42 10.95
C TYR A 90 9.35 -2.79 11.90
N TRP A 91 9.46 -3.28 13.14
CA TRP A 91 10.40 -2.73 14.13
C TRP A 91 11.87 -3.07 13.86
N GLN A 92 12.16 -4.10 13.04
CA GLN A 92 13.53 -4.38 12.58
C GLN A 92 14.01 -3.32 11.57
N PHE A 93 13.11 -2.77 10.74
CA PHE A 93 13.46 -1.82 9.68
C PHE A 93 13.14 -0.35 10.03
N ASN A 94 12.18 -0.10 10.92
CA ASN A 94 11.87 1.21 11.49
C ASN A 94 12.12 1.15 13.00
N PRO A 95 13.39 1.26 13.45
CA PRO A 95 13.70 1.24 14.86
C PRO A 95 12.94 2.39 15.57
N PRO A 96 12.32 2.12 16.74
CA PRO A 96 11.53 3.11 17.45
C PRO A 96 12.38 4.32 17.81
N ARG A 97 11.92 5.52 17.44
CA ARG A 97 12.54 6.80 17.82
C ARG A 97 11.69 7.46 18.91
N GLY A 98 12.34 8.17 19.83
CA GLY A 98 11.67 8.88 20.93
C GLY A 98 11.05 7.95 21.99
N LEU A 99 9.91 8.36 22.57
CA LEU A 99 9.20 7.65 23.65
C LEU A 99 8.80 6.21 23.28
N ASN A 100 8.62 5.90 22.00
CA ASN A 100 8.33 4.55 21.49
C ASN A 100 9.47 3.54 21.73
N ARG A 101 10.68 3.99 22.07
CA ARG A 101 11.82 3.11 22.38
C ARG A 101 11.67 2.42 23.74
N LEU A 102 10.94 3.04 24.67
CA LEU A 102 10.77 2.53 26.04
C LEU A 102 9.63 1.51 26.16
N LEU A 103 8.81 1.34 25.12
CA LEU A 103 7.71 0.39 25.10
C LEU A 103 8.18 -0.99 24.58
N PRO A 104 7.74 -2.10 25.22
CA PRO A 104 7.94 -3.45 24.68
C PRO A 104 7.27 -3.59 23.31
N GLN A 105 7.85 -4.41 22.42
CA GLN A 105 7.47 -4.52 21.01
C GLN A 105 5.97 -4.81 20.80
N ASP A 106 5.38 -5.58 21.71
CA ASP A 106 3.96 -5.96 21.70
C ASP A 106 3.03 -4.77 22.00
N PHE A 107 3.51 -3.76 22.71
CA PHE A 107 2.75 -2.57 23.12
C PHE A 107 2.97 -1.36 22.20
N ARG A 108 3.86 -1.46 21.20
CA ARG A 108 4.11 -0.34 20.28
C ARG A 108 3.03 -0.27 19.20
N VAL A 109 2.04 0.56 19.44
CA VAL A 109 1.02 0.90 18.44
C VAL A 109 1.62 1.93 17.46
N PRO A 110 1.59 1.70 16.14
CA PRO A 110 1.94 2.71 15.16
C PRO A 110 1.16 4.01 15.42
N PRO A 111 1.80 5.18 15.38
CA PRO A 111 1.16 6.43 15.75
C PRO A 111 0.10 6.85 14.71
N GLU A 112 -1.16 6.72 15.13
CA GLU A 112 -2.38 7.42 14.69
C GLU A 112 -3.08 7.09 13.35
N ALA A 113 -4.42 7.00 13.47
CA ALA A 113 -5.52 6.98 12.50
C ALA A 113 -5.43 6.00 11.32
N TYR A 114 -5.92 4.79 11.54
CA TYR A 114 -5.83 3.64 10.62
C TYR A 114 -6.73 3.70 9.37
N ASP A 115 -7.84 4.43 9.38
CA ASP A 115 -8.87 4.28 8.34
C ASP A 115 -8.54 4.97 7.00
N ASP A 116 -7.71 6.01 7.00
CA ASP A 116 -7.38 6.75 5.77
C ASP A 116 -6.01 6.35 5.16
N VAL A 117 -5.20 5.53 5.85
CA VAL A 117 -3.76 5.30 5.56
C VAL A 117 -3.52 3.94 4.87
N VAL A 118 -4.56 3.15 4.63
CA VAL A 118 -4.45 1.77 4.15
C VAL A 118 -3.65 1.65 2.85
N ALA A 119 -3.90 2.52 1.87
CA ALA A 119 -3.16 2.53 0.60
C ALA A 119 -1.65 2.80 0.78
N LEU A 120 -1.26 3.66 1.73
CA LEU A 120 0.15 3.91 2.05
C LEU A 120 0.79 2.67 2.70
N ILE A 121 0.08 2.03 3.64
CA ILE A 121 0.53 0.80 4.30
C ILE A 121 0.75 -0.33 3.28
N LEU A 122 -0.11 -0.43 2.26
CA LEU A 122 0.04 -1.42 1.18
C LEU A 122 1.32 -1.21 0.38
N VAL A 123 1.64 0.04 0.01
CA VAL A 123 2.88 0.34 -0.73
C VAL A 123 4.12 0.10 0.13
N GLU A 124 4.09 0.50 1.41
CA GLU A 124 5.18 0.22 2.34
C GLU A 124 5.43 -1.28 2.50
N ARG A 125 4.37 -2.09 2.62
CA ARG A 125 4.47 -3.56 2.69
C ARG A 125 5.08 -4.15 1.42
N TYR A 126 4.66 -3.68 0.24
CA TYR A 126 5.23 -4.15 -1.03
C TYR A 126 6.71 -3.79 -1.16
N LEU A 127 7.10 -2.57 -0.78
CA LEU A 127 8.50 -2.14 -0.76
C LEU A 127 9.36 -3.00 0.17
N VAL A 128 8.83 -3.39 1.34
CA VAL A 128 9.52 -4.31 2.26
C VAL A 128 9.62 -5.72 1.67
N GLY A 129 8.53 -6.24 1.09
CA GLY A 129 8.52 -7.57 0.47
C GLY A 129 9.46 -7.72 -0.72
N LEU A 130 9.65 -6.66 -1.52
CA LEU A 130 10.62 -6.63 -2.62
C LEU A 130 12.08 -6.73 -2.12
N ILE A 131 12.43 -6.04 -1.03
CA ILE A 131 13.79 -6.07 -0.46
C ILE A 131 14.14 -7.46 0.09
N ASP A 132 13.15 -8.18 0.63
CA ASP A 132 13.33 -9.54 1.13
C ASP A 132 13.46 -10.59 0.02
N ALA A 133 12.94 -10.31 -1.19
CA ALA A 133 13.08 -11.19 -2.35
C ALA A 133 14.45 -11.03 -3.03
N ASP A 134 15.01 -9.83 -3.01
CA ASP A 134 16.32 -9.51 -3.62
C ASP A 134 17.52 -9.96 -2.76
N ARG A 135 17.27 -10.38 -1.52
CA ARG A 135 18.26 -10.90 -0.55
C ARG A 135 18.36 -12.43 -0.51
N ARG A 136 17.73 -13.14 -1.45
CA ARG A 136 17.81 -14.60 -1.57
C ARG A 136 18.64 -15.02 -2.77
#